data_AF-A0A2A5Y398-F1
#
_entry.id   AF-A0A2A5Y398-F1
#
_cell.length_a   1.000
_cell.length_b   1.000
_cell.length_c   1.000
_cell.angle_alpha   90.00
_cell.angle_beta   90.00
_cell.angle_gamma   90.00
#
_symmetry.space_group_name_H-M   'P 1'
#
loop_
_entity.id
_entity.type
_entity.pdbx_description
1 polymer ?
#
loop_
_entity_poly.entity_id
_entity_poly.type
_entity_poly.pdbx_seq_one_letter_code
_entity_poly.pdbx_strand_id
1 'polypeptide(L)'
;MTDKLSDLRQTINQLDDDILALVRRRMELAADVIAAKSDSVAYRPGREAEVIKRLIAAAPDLPAQLVANVWRQLMTASTSLQNGAIRVAVHRGAMAVAGWHFGAMFRIDECEDMPALQDLMAAGDADFALVPDTCEAELAAWLLADETIHVIAHTPLLGSQAMPPVWMLGRHPADQVDEETSIIAHDSGSGSRIVTRQGRVTAPLADLAGPHRVIGVIASAALND
;
A
#
# COMPACT_ATOMS: atom_id res chain seq x y z
N MET A 1 44.09 9.37 17.82
CA MET A 1 43.11 8.60 17.01
C MET A 1 41.65 8.81 17.43
N THR A 2 41.38 9.54 18.51
CA THR A 2 40.04 9.96 18.96
C THR A 2 39.44 11.12 18.15
N ASP A 3 40.28 11.98 17.56
CA ASP A 3 39.87 13.17 16.79
C ASP A 3 39.06 12.82 15.53
N LYS A 4 39.62 11.97 14.66
CA LYS A 4 38.96 11.58 13.40
C LYS A 4 37.57 10.95 13.60
N LEU A 5 37.38 10.20 14.68
CA LEU A 5 36.07 9.62 15.01
C LEU A 5 35.09 10.71 15.47
N SER A 6 35.56 11.66 16.29
CA SER A 6 34.77 12.80 16.74
C SER A 6 34.33 13.66 15.56
N ASP A 7 35.25 13.97 14.65
CA ASP A 7 34.98 14.78 13.45
C ASP A 7 33.94 14.12 12.54
N LEU A 8 34.05 12.81 12.32
CA LEU A 8 33.08 12.05 11.53
C LEU A 8 31.68 12.06 12.17
N ARG A 9 31.59 11.94 13.50
CA ARG A 9 30.32 12.02 14.23
C ARG A 9 29.69 13.40 14.11
N GLN A 10 30.49 14.46 14.25
CA GLN A 10 29.98 15.82 14.07
C GLN A 10 29.47 16.05 12.65
N THR A 11 30.17 15.50 11.65
CA THR A 11 29.74 15.55 10.25
C THR A 11 28.42 14.82 10.03
N ILE A 12 28.25 13.63 10.64
CA ILE A 12 26.98 12.88 10.58
C ILE A 12 25.84 13.67 11.24
N ASN A 13 26.07 14.24 12.42
CA ASN A 13 25.04 15.03 13.10
C ASN A 13 24.58 16.21 12.24
N GLN A 14 25.50 16.91 11.58
CA GLN A 14 25.15 18.00 10.67
C GLN A 14 24.33 17.49 9.47
N LEU A 15 24.69 16.33 8.91
CA LEU A 15 23.92 15.70 7.83
C LEU A 15 22.52 15.29 8.29
N ASP A 16 22.37 14.78 9.52
CA ASP A 16 21.09 14.41 10.09
C ASP A 16 20.18 15.64 10.28
N ASP A 17 20.74 16.78 10.70
CA ASP A 17 20.03 18.06 10.76
C ASP A 17 19.54 18.52 9.38
N ASP A 18 20.39 18.36 8.35
CA ASP A 18 20.04 18.70 6.96
C ASP A 18 18.94 17.76 6.42
N ILE A 19 19.03 16.46 6.70
CA ILE A 19 17.98 15.47 6.37
C ILE A 19 16.66 15.86 7.03
N LEU A 20 16.69 16.21 8.32
CA LEU A 20 15.48 16.62 9.05
C LEU A 20 14.86 17.89 8.45
N ALA A 21 15.67 18.86 8.05
CA ALA A 21 15.19 20.06 7.36
C ALA A 21 14.50 19.73 6.03
N LEU A 22 15.08 18.83 5.22
CA LEU A 22 14.49 18.35 3.97
C LEU A 22 13.18 17.59 4.19
N VAL A 23 13.12 16.76 5.25
CA VAL A 23 11.89 16.06 5.64
C VAL A 23 10.78 17.05 5.99
N ARG A 24 11.07 18.08 6.81
CA ARG A 24 10.09 19.12 7.14
C ARG A 24 9.58 19.83 5.88
N ARG A 25 10.49 20.22 5.00
CA ARG A 25 10.13 20.88 3.73
C ARG A 25 9.25 19.98 2.85
N ARG A 26 9.52 18.67 2.83
CA ARG A 26 8.67 17.70 2.12
C ARG A 26 7.27 17.64 2.72
N MET A 27 7.13 17.67 4.04
CA MET A 27 5.81 17.65 4.70
C MET A 27 5.00 18.90 4.37
N GLU A 28 5.63 20.08 4.38
CA GLU A 28 4.99 21.34 3.95
C GLU A 28 4.45 21.25 2.52
N LEU A 29 5.30 20.81 1.57
CA LEU A 29 4.88 20.64 0.18
C LEU A 29 3.76 19.62 0.02
N ALA A 30 3.77 18.54 0.81
CA ALA A 30 2.70 17.55 0.77
C ALA A 30 1.36 18.14 1.25
N ALA A 31 1.38 19.01 2.27
CA ALA A 31 0.20 19.73 2.72
C ALA A 31 -0.32 20.70 1.63
N ASP A 32 0.58 21.43 0.96
CA ASP A 32 0.22 22.33 -0.14
C ASP A 32 -0.42 21.57 -1.31
N VAL A 33 0.11 20.39 -1.67
CA VAL A 33 -0.45 19.54 -2.73
C VAL A 33 -1.88 19.11 -2.42
N ILE A 34 -2.20 18.84 -1.16
CA ILE A 34 -3.57 18.45 -0.76
C ILE A 34 -4.49 19.66 -0.74
N ALA A 35 -4.04 20.81 -0.23
CA ALA A 35 -4.82 22.04 -0.27
C ALA A 35 -5.18 22.47 -1.71
N ALA A 36 -4.33 22.14 -2.69
CA ALA A 36 -4.57 22.42 -4.10
C ALA A 36 -5.49 21.40 -4.79
N LYS A 37 -5.74 20.23 -4.20
CA LYS A 37 -6.60 19.18 -4.78
C LYS A 37 -8.02 19.30 -4.25
N SER A 38 -8.99 19.31 -5.14
CA SER A 38 -10.42 19.29 -4.82
C SER A 38 -11.02 17.88 -4.68
N ASP A 39 -10.18 16.84 -4.73
CA ASP A 39 -10.60 15.43 -4.65
C ASP A 39 -10.66 14.95 -3.20
N SER A 40 -11.67 14.12 -2.90
CA SER A 40 -11.95 13.59 -1.56
C SER A 40 -11.08 12.39 -1.17
N VAL A 41 -10.41 11.74 -2.14
CA VAL A 41 -9.59 10.54 -1.87
C VAL A 41 -8.18 10.95 -1.46
N ALA A 42 -7.93 10.97 -0.15
CA ALA A 42 -6.64 11.38 0.40
C ALA A 42 -5.54 10.32 0.27
N TYR A 43 -5.89 9.03 0.25
CA TYR A 43 -4.92 7.94 0.25
C TYR A 43 -4.74 7.31 -1.13
N ARG A 44 -3.52 7.38 -1.67
CA ARG A 44 -3.19 7.05 -3.07
C ARG A 44 -1.98 6.11 -3.14
N PRO A 45 -2.14 4.82 -2.78
CA PRO A 45 -1.02 3.89 -2.69
C PRO A 45 -0.34 3.61 -4.04
N GLY A 46 -1.05 3.73 -5.17
CA GLY A 46 -0.46 3.61 -6.51
C GLY A 46 0.59 4.69 -6.77
N ARG A 47 0.24 5.96 -6.53
CA ARG A 47 1.17 7.09 -6.62
C ARG A 47 2.40 6.91 -5.73
N GLU A 48 2.21 6.38 -4.53
CA GLU A 48 3.31 6.11 -3.62
C GLU A 48 4.26 5.03 -4.18
N ALA A 49 3.72 3.98 -4.78
CA ALA A 49 4.51 2.93 -5.43
C ALA A 49 5.37 3.49 -6.56
N GLU A 50 4.82 4.34 -7.44
CA GLU A 50 5.58 5.01 -8.51
C GLU A 50 6.75 5.85 -7.96
N VAL A 51 6.49 6.62 -6.90
CA VAL A 51 7.54 7.43 -6.28
C VAL A 51 8.65 6.54 -5.75
N ILE A 52 8.31 5.45 -5.05
CA ILE A 52 9.29 4.49 -4.53
C ILE A 52 10.09 3.85 -5.67
N LYS A 53 9.44 3.36 -6.74
CA LYS A 53 10.12 2.78 -7.91
C LYS A 53 11.09 3.77 -8.54
N ARG A 54 10.64 5.00 -8.80
CA ARG A 54 11.47 6.07 -9.38
C ARG A 54 12.71 6.35 -8.52
N LEU A 55 12.56 6.34 -7.20
CA LEU A 55 13.66 6.61 -6.26
C LEU A 55 14.66 5.45 -6.19
N ILE A 56 14.16 4.21 -6.23
CA ILE A 56 15.02 3.02 -6.32
C ILE A 56 15.85 3.08 -7.60
N ALA A 57 15.22 3.38 -8.74
CA ALA A 57 15.93 3.50 -10.02
C ALA A 57 16.94 4.66 -10.04
N ALA A 58 16.66 5.75 -9.31
CA ALA A 58 17.55 6.91 -9.21
C ALA A 58 18.74 6.71 -8.24
N ALA A 59 18.67 5.71 -7.36
CA ALA A 59 19.70 5.40 -6.37
C ALA A 59 20.07 3.90 -6.39
N PRO A 60 20.58 3.39 -7.53
CA PRO A 60 20.87 1.97 -7.71
C PRO A 60 22.01 1.46 -6.82
N ASP A 61 22.80 2.37 -6.25
CA ASP A 61 23.86 2.08 -5.28
C ASP A 61 23.34 1.82 -3.87
N LEU A 62 22.08 2.16 -3.58
CA LEU A 62 21.43 1.87 -2.30
C LEU A 62 20.58 0.60 -2.36
N PRO A 63 20.46 -0.14 -1.24
CA PRO A 63 19.50 -1.24 -1.17
C PRO A 63 18.08 -0.75 -1.44
N ALA A 64 17.38 -1.35 -2.40
CA ALA A 64 16.00 -0.98 -2.74
C ALA A 64 15.06 -0.99 -1.52
N GLN A 65 15.26 -1.93 -0.59
CA GLN A 65 14.49 -2.01 0.65
C GLN A 65 14.70 -0.79 1.57
N LEU A 66 15.91 -0.23 1.62
CA LEU A 66 16.19 0.98 2.41
C LEU A 66 15.37 2.15 1.87
N VAL A 67 15.41 2.36 0.54
CA VAL A 67 14.64 3.40 -0.14
C VAL A 67 13.13 3.18 0.08
N ALA A 68 12.64 1.96 -0.11
CA ALA A 68 11.23 1.66 0.13
C ALA A 68 10.80 1.96 1.58
N ASN A 69 11.60 1.56 2.57
CA ASN A 69 11.29 1.76 3.99
C ASN A 69 11.27 3.24 4.38
N VAL A 70 12.30 4.01 3.99
CA VAL A 70 12.39 5.44 4.33
C VAL A 70 11.20 6.20 3.73
N TRP A 71 10.94 6.02 2.43
CA TRP A 71 9.87 6.76 1.77
C TRP A 71 8.48 6.29 2.18
N ARG A 72 8.31 5.01 2.54
CA ARG A 72 7.07 4.51 3.15
C ARG A 72 6.70 5.29 4.40
N GLN A 73 7.63 5.42 5.35
CA GLN A 73 7.36 6.15 6.60
C GLN A 73 7.09 7.64 6.36
N LEU A 74 7.83 8.28 5.43
CA LEU A 74 7.59 9.68 5.08
C LEU A 74 6.23 9.91 4.41
N MET A 75 5.73 8.96 3.61
CA MET A 75 4.42 9.04 2.98
C MET A 75 3.31 8.82 4.01
N THR A 76 3.44 7.79 4.84
CA THR A 76 2.51 7.51 5.93
C THR A 76 2.39 8.69 6.90
N ALA A 77 3.51 9.31 7.28
CA ALA A 77 3.51 10.49 8.15
C ALA A 77 2.77 11.68 7.53
N SER A 78 2.99 11.94 6.23
CA SER A 78 2.26 12.98 5.50
C SER A 78 0.76 12.73 5.55
N THR A 79 0.33 11.53 5.16
CA THR A 79 -1.10 11.17 5.12
C THR A 79 -1.74 11.22 6.51
N SER A 80 -1.06 10.73 7.55
CA SER A 80 -1.59 10.74 8.92
C SER A 80 -1.78 12.17 9.45
N LEU A 81 -0.82 13.07 9.21
CA LEU A 81 -0.93 14.48 9.62
C LEU A 81 -2.09 15.21 8.94
N GLN A 82 -2.43 14.80 7.72
CA GLN A 82 -3.51 15.40 6.94
C GLN A 82 -4.86 14.80 7.30
N ASN A 83 -4.91 13.48 7.54
CA ASN A 83 -6.13 12.71 7.77
C ASN A 83 -6.02 11.87 9.06
N GLY A 84 -6.04 12.55 10.21
CA GLY A 84 -5.88 11.92 11.53
C GLY A 84 -7.00 10.97 11.98
N ALA A 85 -7.95 10.64 11.09
CA ALA A 85 -9.11 9.79 11.37
C ALA A 85 -9.13 8.49 10.57
N ILE A 86 -8.12 8.18 9.75
CA ILE A 86 -8.13 6.94 8.97
C ILE A 86 -8.08 5.72 9.90
N ARG A 87 -9.08 4.85 9.75
CA ARG A 87 -9.21 3.57 10.46
C ARG A 87 -8.96 2.42 9.50
N VAL A 88 -8.15 1.46 9.94
CA VAL A 88 -7.79 0.29 9.14
C VAL A 88 -8.19 -0.97 9.90
N ALA A 89 -9.09 -1.77 9.32
CA ALA A 89 -9.38 -3.11 9.79
C ALA A 89 -8.28 -4.06 9.31
N VAL A 90 -7.67 -4.83 10.20
CA VAL A 90 -6.49 -5.64 9.87
C VAL A 90 -6.71 -7.06 10.33
N HIS A 91 -6.76 -8.00 9.38
CA HIS A 91 -6.76 -9.41 9.72
C HIS A 91 -5.48 -9.75 10.52
N ARG A 92 -5.57 -10.56 11.58
CA ARG A 92 -4.44 -10.93 12.45
C ARG A 92 -3.16 -11.34 11.70
N GLY A 93 -3.32 -12.07 10.60
CA GLY A 93 -2.21 -12.52 9.73
C GLY A 93 -1.49 -11.40 8.97
N ALA A 94 -2.03 -10.17 8.95
CA ALA A 94 -1.47 -8.99 8.32
C ALA A 94 -0.93 -7.95 9.32
N MET A 95 -0.94 -8.24 10.62
CA MET A 95 -0.61 -7.24 11.66
C MET A 95 0.82 -6.71 11.59
N ALA A 96 1.79 -7.58 11.31
CA ALA A 96 3.18 -7.15 11.13
C ALA A 96 3.33 -6.16 9.96
N VAL A 97 2.62 -6.44 8.85
CA VAL A 97 2.60 -5.59 7.66
C VAL A 97 1.89 -4.27 7.94
N ALA A 98 0.78 -4.29 8.68
CA ALA A 98 0.09 -3.08 9.13
C ALA A 98 1.01 -2.19 9.98
N GLY A 99 1.69 -2.78 10.98
CA GLY A 99 2.61 -2.06 11.84
C GLY A 99 3.75 -1.39 11.07
N TRP A 100 4.36 -2.11 10.13
CA TRP A 100 5.38 -1.54 9.24
C TRP A 100 4.82 -0.47 8.31
N HIS A 101 3.69 -0.74 7.64
CA HIS A 101 3.16 0.14 6.59
C HIS A 101 2.67 1.46 7.16
N PHE A 102 2.00 1.41 8.32
CA PHE A 102 1.37 2.57 8.95
C PHE A 102 2.21 3.20 10.08
N GLY A 103 3.33 2.60 10.48
CA GLY A 103 4.32 3.23 11.37
C GLY A 103 3.76 3.70 12.72
N ALA A 104 2.72 3.03 13.23
CA ALA A 104 1.96 3.43 14.43
C ALA A 104 1.30 4.84 14.35
N MET A 105 1.10 5.37 13.14
CA MET A 105 0.49 6.69 12.91
C MET A 105 -0.99 6.63 12.51
N PHE A 106 -1.55 5.43 12.31
CA PHE A 106 -2.94 5.20 11.93
C PHE A 106 -3.66 4.41 13.04
N ARG A 107 -5.00 4.53 13.09
CA ARG A 107 -5.81 3.68 13.96
C ARG A 107 -5.97 2.32 13.30
N ILE A 108 -5.49 1.28 13.97
CA ILE A 108 -5.58 -0.10 13.52
C ILE A 108 -6.52 -0.86 14.44
N ASP A 109 -7.56 -1.45 13.85
CA ASP A 109 -8.50 -2.35 14.51
C ASP A 109 -8.15 -3.78 14.08
N GLU A 110 -7.59 -4.59 15.00
CA GLU A 110 -7.25 -5.99 14.71
C GLU A 110 -8.50 -6.87 14.65
N CYS A 111 -8.61 -7.67 13.58
CA CYS A 111 -9.68 -8.63 13.35
C CYS A 111 -9.13 -10.05 13.42
N GLU A 112 -9.80 -10.91 14.20
CA GLU A 112 -9.40 -12.31 14.36
C GLU A 112 -9.51 -13.11 13.04
N ASP A 113 -10.50 -12.78 12.21
CA ASP A 113 -10.82 -13.49 10.98
C ASP A 113 -11.44 -12.57 9.91
N MET A 114 -11.73 -13.17 8.74
CA MET A 114 -12.35 -12.47 7.60
C MET A 114 -13.75 -11.92 7.92
N PRO A 115 -14.69 -12.66 8.58
CA PRO A 115 -15.97 -12.12 8.99
C PRO A 115 -15.88 -10.85 9.84
N ALA A 116 -15.03 -10.81 10.86
CA ALA A 116 -14.88 -9.61 11.69
C ALA A 116 -14.37 -8.40 10.89
N LEU A 117 -13.49 -8.63 9.92
CA LEU A 117 -13.00 -7.59 9.00
C LEU A 117 -14.11 -7.12 8.04
N GLN A 118 -14.91 -8.05 7.50
CA GLN A 118 -16.05 -7.73 6.63
C GLN A 118 -17.11 -6.93 7.38
N ASP A 119 -17.40 -7.25 8.65
CA ASP A 119 -18.38 -6.54 9.46
C ASP A 119 -17.98 -5.07 9.68
N LEU A 120 -16.71 -4.80 10.02
CA LEU A 120 -16.21 -3.42 10.16
C LEU A 120 -16.27 -2.65 8.84
N MET A 121 -15.89 -3.30 7.74
CA MET A 121 -15.98 -2.71 6.41
C MET A 121 -17.43 -2.53 5.96
N ALA A 122 -18.37 -3.39 6.33
CA ALA A 122 -19.78 -3.21 5.98
C ALA A 122 -20.42 -2.08 6.80
N ALA A 123 -20.10 -1.98 8.08
CA ALA A 123 -20.59 -0.95 8.99
C ALA A 123 -20.06 0.47 8.67
N GLY A 124 -18.96 0.58 7.92
CA GLY A 124 -18.29 1.86 7.70
C GLY A 124 -17.41 2.30 8.87
N ASP A 125 -17.06 1.36 9.75
CA ASP A 125 -16.17 1.59 10.89
C ASP A 125 -14.68 1.51 10.50
N ALA A 126 -14.37 1.11 9.27
CA ALA A 126 -13.03 1.15 8.70
C ALA A 126 -13.03 1.76 7.28
N ASP A 127 -12.00 2.54 6.97
CA ASP A 127 -11.77 3.14 5.65
C ASP A 127 -11.07 2.16 4.71
N PHE A 128 -10.15 1.37 5.29
CA PHE A 128 -9.36 0.38 4.58
C PHE A 128 -9.35 -0.95 5.33
N ALA A 129 -9.07 -2.02 4.60
CA ALA A 129 -8.82 -3.33 5.17
C ALA A 129 -7.51 -3.95 4.68
N LEU A 130 -6.82 -4.70 5.54
CA LEU A 130 -5.67 -5.53 5.18
C LEU A 130 -5.97 -7.01 5.32
N VAL A 131 -5.79 -7.75 4.23
CA VAL A 131 -6.08 -9.19 4.12
C VAL A 131 -4.82 -9.93 3.64
N PRO A 132 -4.30 -10.94 4.38
CA PRO A 132 -3.12 -11.68 3.96
C PRO A 132 -3.41 -12.58 2.77
N ASP A 133 -2.37 -12.90 1.99
CA ASP A 133 -2.46 -13.83 0.85
C ASP A 133 -2.99 -15.22 1.23
N THR A 134 -2.82 -15.64 2.50
CA THR A 134 -3.38 -16.90 3.01
C THR A 134 -4.91 -16.97 2.99
N CYS A 135 -5.59 -15.83 2.83
CA CYS A 135 -7.05 -15.73 2.75
C CYS A 135 -7.54 -15.48 1.31
N GLU A 136 -6.74 -15.78 0.28
CA GLU A 136 -7.04 -15.47 -1.13
C GLU A 136 -8.44 -15.91 -1.57
N ALA A 137 -8.84 -17.14 -1.25
CA ALA A 137 -10.13 -17.69 -1.68
C ALA A 137 -11.32 -16.93 -1.06
N GLU A 138 -11.25 -16.63 0.23
CA GLU A 138 -12.26 -15.86 0.96
C GLU A 138 -12.34 -14.42 0.45
N LEU A 139 -11.18 -13.81 0.18
CA LEU A 139 -11.08 -12.47 -0.40
C LEU A 139 -11.71 -12.43 -1.81
N ALA A 140 -11.39 -13.39 -2.67
CA ALA A 140 -11.95 -13.46 -4.01
C ALA A 140 -13.48 -13.65 -3.97
N ALA A 141 -13.98 -14.53 -3.11
CA ALA A 141 -15.42 -14.73 -2.94
C ALA A 141 -16.12 -13.45 -2.45
N TRP A 142 -15.54 -12.78 -1.46
CA TRP A 142 -16.07 -11.52 -0.93
C TRP A 142 -16.12 -10.44 -2.02
N LEU A 143 -15.02 -10.23 -2.75
CA LEU A 143 -14.96 -9.21 -3.80
C LEU A 143 -15.67 -9.60 -5.09
N LEU A 144 -16.17 -10.83 -5.24
CA LEU A 144 -17.16 -11.16 -6.27
C LEU A 144 -18.56 -10.73 -5.83
N ALA A 145 -18.89 -10.90 -4.56
CA ALA A 145 -20.19 -10.57 -3.99
C ALA A 145 -20.39 -9.07 -3.73
N ASP A 146 -19.33 -8.34 -3.39
CA ASP A 146 -19.39 -6.92 -3.03
C ASP A 146 -18.67 -6.05 -4.09
N GLU A 147 -19.45 -5.28 -4.86
CA GLU A 147 -18.97 -4.35 -5.89
C GLU A 147 -18.49 -3.00 -5.36
N THR A 148 -18.68 -2.73 -4.07
CA THR A 148 -18.32 -1.45 -3.45
C THR A 148 -16.90 -1.44 -2.88
N ILE A 149 -16.25 -2.60 -2.79
CA ILE A 149 -14.90 -2.76 -2.28
C ILE A 149 -13.95 -3.15 -3.42
N HIS A 150 -12.77 -2.55 -3.39
CA HIS A 150 -11.73 -2.71 -4.40
C HIS A 150 -10.40 -3.07 -3.75
N VAL A 151 -9.59 -3.87 -4.43
CA VAL A 151 -8.14 -3.96 -4.15
C VAL A 151 -7.50 -2.66 -4.62
N ILE A 152 -6.90 -1.92 -3.69
CA ILE A 152 -6.23 -0.65 -3.96
C ILE A 152 -4.70 -0.76 -3.94
N ALA A 153 -4.15 -1.78 -3.28
CA ALA A 153 -2.73 -2.08 -3.30
C ALA A 153 -2.44 -3.53 -2.86
N HIS A 154 -1.22 -3.99 -3.14
CA HIS A 154 -0.61 -5.17 -2.54
C HIS A 154 0.70 -4.71 -1.89
N THR A 155 0.78 -4.78 -0.55
CA THR A 155 1.83 -4.11 0.23
C THR A 155 2.54 -5.06 1.20
N PRO A 156 3.86 -4.95 1.44
CA PRO A 156 4.81 -4.01 0.83
C PRO A 156 4.99 -4.23 -0.68
N LEU A 157 5.28 -3.15 -1.41
CA LEU A 157 5.67 -3.22 -2.84
C LEU A 157 6.88 -4.14 -3.03
N LEU A 158 7.82 -4.10 -2.08
CA LEU A 158 8.95 -5.02 -1.99
C LEU A 158 8.69 -6.02 -0.87
N GLY A 159 8.09 -7.15 -1.22
CA GLY A 159 7.85 -8.29 -0.32
C GLY A 159 9.12 -8.98 0.14
N SER A 160 9.07 -9.60 1.32
CA SER A 160 10.09 -10.52 1.79
C SER A 160 9.47 -11.65 2.63
N GLN A 161 10.23 -12.68 2.98
CA GLN A 161 9.74 -13.74 3.85
C GLN A 161 9.29 -13.21 5.23
N ALA A 162 9.98 -12.18 5.75
CA ALA A 162 9.65 -11.56 7.04
C ALA A 162 8.46 -10.60 6.94
N MET A 163 8.17 -10.10 5.74
CA MET A 163 7.12 -9.14 5.44
C MET A 163 6.43 -9.56 4.14
N PRO A 164 5.64 -10.65 4.17
CA PRO A 164 4.92 -11.10 2.99
C PRO A 164 3.89 -10.03 2.58
N PRO A 165 3.69 -9.81 1.27
CA PRO A 165 2.65 -8.91 0.80
C PRO A 165 1.25 -9.28 1.33
N VAL A 166 0.41 -8.27 1.53
CA VAL A 166 -1.00 -8.38 1.91
C VAL A 166 -1.83 -7.48 1.01
N TRP A 167 -3.07 -7.88 0.76
CA TRP A 167 -4.04 -7.10 0.01
C TRP A 167 -4.55 -5.94 0.84
N MET A 168 -4.53 -4.76 0.26
CA MET A 168 -5.15 -3.58 0.82
C MET A 168 -6.42 -3.26 0.05
N LEU A 169 -7.51 -3.09 0.80
CA LEU A 169 -8.84 -2.86 0.26
C LEU A 169 -9.33 -1.48 0.63
N GLY A 170 -10.16 -0.88 -0.23
CA GLY A 170 -10.84 0.38 0.03
C GLY A 170 -12.16 0.50 -0.74
N ARG A 171 -12.91 1.56 -0.48
CA ARG A 171 -14.22 1.83 -1.12
C ARG A 171 -14.14 2.60 -2.44
N HIS A 172 -12.93 2.95 -2.84
CA HIS A 172 -12.66 3.62 -4.10
C HIS A 172 -11.71 2.75 -4.90
N PRO A 173 -11.83 2.73 -6.23
CA PRO A 173 -10.84 2.11 -7.08
C PRO A 173 -9.44 2.64 -6.80
N ALA A 174 -8.43 1.80 -7.03
CA ALA A 174 -7.04 2.19 -6.98
C ALA A 174 -6.78 3.43 -7.87
N ASP A 175 -5.85 4.29 -7.44
CA ASP A 175 -5.44 5.41 -8.26
C ASP A 175 -4.67 4.95 -9.50
N GLN A 176 -4.85 5.67 -10.61
CA GLN A 176 -4.16 5.36 -11.87
C GLN A 176 -2.64 5.51 -11.72
N VAL A 177 -1.93 4.57 -12.33
CA VAL A 177 -0.47 4.49 -12.36
C VAL A 177 0.04 4.13 -13.75
N ASP A 178 1.31 4.39 -14.02
CA ASP A 178 1.91 4.10 -15.33
C ASP A 178 2.07 2.59 -15.60
N GLU A 179 2.50 1.84 -14.57
CA GLU A 179 2.70 0.38 -14.65
C GLU A 179 1.64 -0.35 -13.83
N GLU A 180 0.70 -0.95 -14.55
CA GLU A 180 -0.52 -1.50 -13.97
C GLU A 180 -0.50 -3.03 -13.92
N THR A 181 -1.10 -3.60 -12.88
CA THR A 181 -1.49 -5.01 -12.81
C THR A 181 -2.97 -5.07 -12.47
N SER A 182 -3.74 -5.76 -13.32
CA SER A 182 -5.15 -6.06 -13.04
C SER A 182 -5.25 -7.26 -12.10
N ILE A 183 -6.03 -7.08 -11.05
CA ILE A 183 -6.38 -8.09 -10.06
C ILE A 183 -7.82 -8.51 -10.32
N ILE A 184 -8.03 -9.81 -10.51
CA ILE A 184 -9.31 -10.38 -10.95
C ILE A 184 -9.73 -11.41 -9.91
N ALA A 185 -10.92 -11.25 -9.33
CA ALA A 185 -11.55 -12.34 -8.60
C ALA A 185 -12.24 -13.26 -9.60
N HIS A 186 -12.06 -14.57 -9.43
CA HIS A 186 -12.59 -15.58 -10.33
C HIS A 186 -13.11 -16.77 -9.54
N ASP A 187 -14.36 -17.16 -9.78
CA ASP A 187 -14.92 -18.42 -9.31
C ASP A 187 -14.90 -19.45 -10.45
N SER A 188 -14.10 -20.50 -10.28
CA SER A 188 -13.99 -21.60 -11.26
C SER A 188 -15.01 -22.72 -11.03
N GLY A 189 -15.94 -22.58 -10.08
CA GLY A 189 -16.90 -23.61 -9.66
C GLY A 189 -16.32 -24.64 -8.69
N SER A 190 -14.99 -24.71 -8.55
CA SER A 190 -14.29 -25.48 -7.53
C SER A 190 -13.81 -24.63 -6.34
N GLY A 191 -14.06 -23.33 -6.39
CA GLY A 191 -13.60 -22.34 -5.42
C GLY A 191 -13.28 -21.00 -6.07
N SER A 192 -13.33 -19.94 -5.27
CA SER A 192 -12.89 -18.60 -5.66
C SER A 192 -11.38 -18.45 -5.51
N ARG A 193 -10.75 -17.66 -6.38
CA ARG A 193 -9.30 -17.38 -6.39
C ARG A 193 -9.01 -16.00 -6.99
N ILE A 194 -7.77 -15.54 -6.80
CA ILE A 194 -7.29 -14.32 -7.44
C ILE A 194 -6.46 -14.68 -8.68
N VAL A 195 -6.73 -13.99 -9.79
CA VAL A 195 -5.96 -14.07 -11.03
C VAL A 195 -5.35 -12.70 -11.30
N THR A 196 -4.06 -12.67 -11.62
CA THR A 196 -3.36 -11.44 -12.00
C THR A 196 -3.08 -11.39 -13.50
N ARG A 197 -3.15 -10.18 -14.07
CA ARG A 197 -2.79 -9.89 -15.46
C ARG A 197 -1.95 -8.62 -15.49
N GLN A 198 -0.80 -8.66 -16.17
CA GLN A 198 0.00 -7.47 -16.40
C GLN A 198 -0.76 -6.51 -17.32
N GLY A 199 -0.73 -5.23 -16.98
CA GLY A 199 -1.51 -4.18 -17.63
C GLY A 199 -2.97 -4.12 -17.16
N ARG A 200 -3.66 -3.08 -17.61
CA ARG A 200 -5.09 -2.91 -17.42
C ARG A 200 -5.90 -3.78 -18.38
N VAL A 201 -6.77 -4.60 -17.83
CA VAL A 201 -7.72 -5.39 -18.58
C VAL A 201 -8.92 -4.52 -18.92
N THR A 202 -9.10 -4.25 -20.21
CA THR A 202 -10.28 -3.54 -20.76
C THR A 202 -11.16 -4.45 -21.64
N ALA A 203 -10.60 -5.56 -22.10
CA ALA A 203 -11.30 -6.55 -22.91
C ALA A 203 -12.05 -7.57 -22.02
N PRO A 204 -13.14 -8.18 -22.52
CA PRO A 204 -13.78 -9.29 -21.82
C PRO A 204 -12.82 -10.45 -21.55
N LEU A 205 -12.86 -11.01 -20.33
CA LEU A 205 -12.03 -12.13 -19.89
C LEU A 205 -12.62 -13.47 -20.34
N ALA A 206 -12.74 -13.67 -21.66
CA ALA A 206 -13.38 -14.85 -22.26
C ALA A 206 -12.64 -16.17 -21.97
N ASP A 207 -11.37 -16.11 -21.55
CA ASP A 207 -10.58 -17.26 -21.11
C ASP A 207 -10.96 -17.74 -19.69
N LEU A 208 -11.69 -16.95 -18.92
CA LEU A 208 -12.15 -17.31 -17.58
C LEU A 208 -13.61 -17.78 -17.61
N ALA A 209 -13.80 -19.10 -17.54
CA ALA A 209 -15.13 -19.68 -17.38
C ALA A 209 -15.66 -19.46 -15.95
N GLY A 210 -16.94 -19.09 -15.81
CA GLY A 210 -17.57 -18.82 -14.51
C GLY A 210 -17.54 -17.33 -14.10
N PRO A 211 -18.15 -16.97 -12.95
CA PRO A 211 -18.20 -15.60 -12.48
C PRO A 211 -16.80 -15.01 -12.26
N HIS A 212 -16.56 -13.81 -12.78
CA HIS A 212 -15.29 -13.11 -12.61
C HIS A 212 -15.48 -11.59 -12.63
N ARG A 213 -14.58 -10.87 -11.96
CA ARG A 213 -14.59 -9.40 -11.92
C ARG A 213 -13.18 -8.86 -11.77
N VAL A 214 -12.86 -7.77 -12.48
CA VAL A 214 -11.69 -6.95 -12.15
C VAL A 214 -11.97 -6.25 -10.82
N ILE A 215 -11.26 -6.65 -9.77
CA ILE A 215 -11.44 -6.16 -8.40
C ILE A 215 -10.43 -5.07 -8.04
N GLY A 216 -9.39 -4.86 -8.85
CA GLY A 216 -8.44 -3.76 -8.72
C GLY A 216 -7.53 -3.63 -9.93
N VAL A 217 -7.01 -2.43 -10.17
CA VAL A 217 -5.94 -2.16 -11.13
C VAL A 217 -4.88 -1.38 -10.39
N ILE A 218 -3.86 -2.08 -9.89
CA ILE A 218 -2.89 -1.53 -8.93
C ILE A 218 -1.51 -1.39 -9.57
N ALA A 219 -0.60 -0.68 -8.90
CA ALA A 219 0.81 -0.62 -9.30
C ALA A 219 1.42 -2.01 -9.37
N SER A 220 2.11 -2.33 -10.46
CA SER A 220 2.81 -3.59 -10.60
C SER A 220 3.93 -3.73 -9.57
N ALA A 221 4.10 -4.93 -9.00
CA ALA A 221 5.19 -5.21 -8.06
C ALA A 221 6.57 -5.37 -8.74
N ALA A 222 6.60 -5.57 -10.06
CA ALA A 222 7.84 -5.67 -10.81
C ALA A 222 8.62 -4.35 -10.73
N LEU A 223 9.88 -4.43 -10.30
CA LEU A 223 10.87 -3.38 -10.58
C LEU A 223 11.35 -3.64 -12.01
N ASN A 224 11.29 -2.65 -12.89
CA ASN A 224 11.92 -2.80 -14.21
C ASN A 224 13.43 -2.96 -14.03
N ASP A 225 14.01 -3.89 -14.78
CA ASP A 225 15.46 -4.06 -14.93
C ASP A 225 16.10 -2.90 -15.70
#